data_AF-A0A397SGL1-F1
#
_entry.id   AF-A0A397SGL1-F1
#
_cell.length_a   1.000
_cell.length_b   1.000
_cell.length_c   1.000
_cell.angle_alpha   90.00
_cell.angle_beta   90.00
_cell.angle_gamma   90.00
#
_symmetry.space_group_name_H-M   'P 1'
#
loop_
_entity.id
_entity.type
_entity.pdbx_description
1 polymer ?
#
loop_
_entity_poly.entity_id
_entity_poly.type
_entity_poly.pdbx_seq_one_letter_code
_entity_poly.pdbx_strand_id
1 'polypeptide(L)'
;MDTRKNVLVESSTISSIQNNEIIQIKKKINVDENNKIGTPNEPFYKLMEKQAKEFEDFGKQMILNLKNFYKENSFQQNEIIKKLETNSNDFLEIKKVRENLEEKFVSQSQLIEYLNVRIEELEADSIIKDQDIEKFGKEFNIFKKEIRSSQNNKKIVSLTSNENDDVPLIFGYNKKEKFNSRKLLDECYCVDSPSTANNLNKSNIQNFHSKIIQFLDSDKNRKLKNNSFIYLQSSFTINDFLEYEKSIFFNFLDKDVQRCLKLTINEILSNELLSFKKKKISQPINVYVDRKLIPLLPLGIKSYSEFQKTREYNLLTDDEKKRIKKVILAETNFI
;
A
#
# COMPACT_ATOMS: atom_id res chain seq x y z
N MET A 1 -31.04 -51.35 16.61
CA MET A 1 -31.40 -50.58 15.41
C MET A 1 -31.50 -49.13 15.81
N ASP A 2 -30.71 -48.27 15.17
CA ASP A 2 -31.02 -46.87 14.80
C ASP A 2 -29.72 -46.05 14.72
N THR A 3 -29.14 -46.09 13.53
CA THR A 3 -28.10 -45.22 13.03
C THR A 3 -28.66 -43.80 12.83
N ARG A 4 -28.13 -42.80 13.55
CA ARG A 4 -28.29 -41.40 13.20
C ARG A 4 -27.09 -40.92 12.38
N LYS A 5 -27.37 -40.64 11.10
CA LYS A 5 -26.45 -40.06 10.11
C LYS A 5 -26.14 -38.61 10.49
N ASN A 6 -24.87 -38.29 10.69
CA ASN A 6 -24.40 -36.90 10.68
C ASN A 6 -24.18 -36.46 9.23
N VAL A 7 -24.94 -35.46 8.82
CA VAL A 7 -24.85 -34.80 7.52
C VAL A 7 -23.64 -33.87 7.55
N LEU A 8 -22.61 -34.22 6.79
CA LEU A 8 -21.50 -33.35 6.43
C LEU A 8 -21.97 -32.48 5.26
N VAL A 9 -22.16 -31.19 5.50
CA VAL A 9 -22.44 -30.20 4.44
C VAL A 9 -21.10 -29.81 3.81
N GLU A 10 -20.75 -30.47 2.71
CA GLU A 10 -19.64 -30.07 1.85
C GLU A 10 -20.00 -28.79 1.08
N SER A 11 -19.19 -27.74 1.27
CA SER A 11 -19.31 -26.47 0.56
C SER A 11 -18.73 -26.58 -0.86
N SER A 12 -19.54 -27.08 -1.79
CA SER A 12 -19.25 -27.16 -3.23
C SER A 12 -19.34 -25.82 -3.98
N THR A 13 -19.39 -24.67 -3.30
CA THR A 13 -19.72 -23.38 -3.93
C THR A 13 -18.54 -22.58 -4.48
N ILE A 14 -17.30 -23.00 -4.26
CA ILE A 14 -16.11 -22.21 -4.67
C ILE A 14 -15.60 -22.58 -6.08
N SER A 15 -15.93 -23.76 -6.60
CA SER A 15 -15.40 -24.23 -7.90
C SER A 15 -16.12 -23.65 -9.13
N SER A 16 -17.35 -23.12 -9.02
CA SER A 16 -18.12 -22.69 -10.19
C SER A 16 -17.89 -21.23 -10.58
N ILE A 17 -17.42 -20.38 -9.64
CA ILE A 17 -17.23 -18.94 -9.87
C ILE A 17 -15.99 -18.67 -10.71
N GLN A 18 -14.89 -19.42 -10.49
CA GLN A 18 -13.63 -19.22 -11.20
C GLN A 18 -13.68 -19.62 -12.69
N ASN A 19 -14.48 -20.63 -13.06
CA ASN A 19 -14.52 -21.10 -14.43
C ASN A 19 -15.34 -20.19 -15.36
N ASN A 20 -16.34 -19.48 -14.83
CA ASN A 20 -17.16 -18.57 -15.63
C ASN A 20 -16.44 -17.24 -15.93
N GLU A 21 -15.57 -16.76 -15.04
CA GLU A 21 -14.80 -15.53 -15.27
C GLU A 21 -13.69 -15.74 -16.31
N ILE A 22 -13.02 -16.90 -16.33
CA ILE A 22 -11.97 -17.23 -17.31
C ILE A 22 -12.55 -17.34 -18.74
N ILE A 23 -13.77 -17.86 -18.88
CA ILE A 23 -14.45 -17.98 -20.18
C ILE A 23 -14.89 -16.60 -20.71
N GLN A 24 -15.26 -15.67 -19.83
CA GLN A 24 -15.61 -14.30 -20.24
C GLN A 24 -14.38 -13.47 -20.63
N ILE A 25 -13.23 -13.68 -19.98
CA ILE A 25 -11.97 -13.03 -20.35
C ILE A 25 -11.50 -13.52 -21.73
N LYS A 26 -11.58 -14.83 -22.01
CA LYS A 26 -11.20 -15.37 -23.33
C LYS A 26 -12.12 -14.95 -24.48
N LYS A 27 -13.41 -14.68 -24.23
CA LYS A 27 -14.34 -14.20 -25.27
C LYS A 27 -14.23 -12.71 -25.59
N LYS A 28 -13.53 -11.92 -24.76
CA LYS A 28 -13.33 -10.47 -24.97
C LYS A 28 -12.03 -10.11 -25.71
N ILE A 29 -11.14 -11.08 -25.96
CA ILE A 29 -9.91 -10.90 -26.76
C ILE A 29 -10.20 -11.33 -28.20
N ASN A 30 -11.23 -10.78 -28.80
CA ASN A 30 -11.41 -10.83 -30.24
C ASN A 30 -11.76 -9.42 -30.70
N VAL A 31 -10.73 -8.58 -30.78
CA VAL A 31 -10.81 -7.20 -31.29
C VAL A 31 -9.84 -7.10 -32.45
N ASP A 32 -10.43 -7.11 -33.64
CA ASP A 32 -10.02 -6.49 -34.91
C ASP A 32 -8.52 -6.40 -35.23
N GLU A 33 -8.09 -7.24 -36.17
CA GLU A 33 -6.76 -7.29 -36.80
C GLU A 33 -6.40 -6.08 -37.70
N ASN A 34 -7.12 -4.95 -37.65
CA ASN A 34 -6.99 -3.91 -38.69
C ASN A 34 -6.55 -2.52 -38.23
N ASN A 35 -5.83 -2.39 -37.11
CA ASN A 35 -5.10 -1.16 -36.82
C ASN A 35 -3.62 -1.45 -36.59
N LYS A 36 -2.83 -1.32 -37.66
CA LYS A 36 -1.36 -1.23 -37.62
C LYS A 36 -0.95 0.02 -36.84
N ILE A 37 -0.88 -0.11 -35.52
CA ILE A 37 -0.13 0.81 -34.67
C ILE A 37 1.34 0.47 -34.90
N GLY A 38 2.05 1.38 -35.57
CA GLY A 38 3.48 1.25 -35.87
C GLY A 38 4.26 0.88 -34.62
N THR A 39 5.04 -0.19 -34.73
CA THR A 39 5.81 -0.85 -33.68
C THR A 39 6.82 0.09 -33.00
N PRO A 40 6.68 0.33 -31.68
CA PRO A 40 7.77 0.87 -30.86
C PRO A 40 8.19 -0.18 -29.83
N ASN A 41 9.43 -0.68 -29.96
CA ASN A 41 10.18 -1.46 -28.97
C ASN A 41 9.63 -2.83 -28.53
N GLU A 42 9.49 -3.74 -29.49
CA GLU A 42 9.24 -5.17 -29.29
C GLU A 42 10.11 -5.87 -28.20
N PRO A 43 11.41 -5.53 -28.01
CA PRO A 43 12.24 -6.16 -26.98
C PRO A 43 11.87 -5.77 -25.55
N PHE A 44 11.43 -4.52 -25.34
CA PHE A 44 11.10 -4.01 -24.01
C PHE A 44 9.79 -4.61 -23.50
N TYR A 45 8.78 -4.70 -24.36
CA TYR A 45 7.51 -5.35 -24.02
C TYR A 45 7.68 -6.84 -23.71
N LYS A 46 8.50 -7.56 -24.50
CA LYS A 46 8.84 -8.97 -24.21
C LYS A 46 9.55 -9.13 -22.86
N LEU A 47 10.42 -8.19 -22.48
CA LEU A 47 11.08 -8.19 -21.18
C LEU A 47 10.08 -7.98 -20.04
N MET A 48 9.18 -7.00 -20.17
CA MET A 48 8.15 -6.73 -19.17
C MET A 48 7.19 -7.91 -18.99
N GLU A 49 6.78 -8.54 -20.10
CA GLU A 49 5.92 -9.72 -20.07
C GLU A 49 6.61 -10.91 -19.41
N LYS A 50 7.91 -11.11 -19.68
CA LYS A 50 8.73 -12.14 -19.02
C LYS A 50 8.82 -11.91 -17.51
N GLN A 51 9.11 -10.68 -17.08
CA GLN A 51 9.20 -10.34 -15.66
C GLN A 51 7.85 -10.51 -14.95
N ALA A 52 6.76 -10.06 -15.56
CA ALA A 52 5.42 -10.23 -15.00
C ALA A 52 5.08 -11.71 -14.76
N LYS A 53 5.44 -12.58 -15.71
CA LYS A 53 5.25 -14.03 -15.56
C LYS A 53 6.11 -14.63 -14.44
N GLU A 54 7.37 -14.21 -14.33
CA GLU A 54 8.27 -14.64 -13.24
C GLU A 54 7.71 -14.24 -11.86
N PHE A 55 7.16 -13.03 -11.72
CA PHE A 55 6.51 -12.59 -10.49
C PHE A 55 5.24 -13.40 -10.17
N GLU A 56 4.43 -13.72 -11.18
CA GLU A 56 3.22 -14.53 -10.98
C GLU A 56 3.57 -15.95 -10.52
N ASP A 57 4.56 -16.58 -11.17
CA ASP A 57 5.01 -17.93 -10.84
C ASP A 57 5.67 -17.96 -9.45
N PHE A 58 6.45 -16.94 -9.11
CA PHE A 58 6.98 -16.76 -7.76
C PHE A 58 5.86 -16.67 -6.71
N GLY A 59 4.84 -15.84 -6.95
CA GLY A 59 3.70 -15.70 -6.05
C GLY A 59 2.94 -17.02 -5.84
N LYS A 60 2.73 -17.80 -6.91
CA LYS A 60 2.11 -19.14 -6.82
C LYS A 60 2.95 -20.09 -5.98
N GLN A 61 4.27 -20.12 -6.18
CA GLN A 61 5.17 -20.95 -5.38
C GLN A 61 5.17 -20.53 -3.91
N MET A 62 5.18 -19.22 -3.62
CA MET A 62 5.14 -18.71 -2.26
C MET A 62 3.87 -19.14 -1.53
N ILE A 63 2.71 -19.01 -2.17
CA ILE A 63 1.41 -19.45 -1.61
C ILE A 63 1.42 -20.95 -1.34
N LEU A 64 1.95 -21.75 -2.27
CA LEU A 64 2.06 -23.20 -2.12
C LEU A 64 2.98 -23.58 -0.95
N ASN A 65 4.13 -22.93 -0.84
CA ASN A 65 5.09 -23.16 0.24
C ASN A 65 4.47 -22.80 1.60
N LEU A 66 3.78 -21.67 1.70
CA LEU A 66 3.06 -21.28 2.92
C LEU A 66 2.00 -22.32 3.29
N LYS A 67 1.19 -22.76 2.33
CA LYS A 67 0.15 -23.77 2.57
C LYS A 67 0.73 -25.09 3.07
N ASN A 68 1.86 -25.51 2.51
CA ASN A 68 2.57 -26.72 2.94
C ASN A 68 3.16 -26.54 4.34
N PHE A 69 3.78 -25.39 4.62
CA PHE A 69 4.32 -25.06 5.93
C PHE A 69 3.24 -25.10 7.03
N TYR A 70 2.06 -24.52 6.79
CA TYR A 70 0.95 -24.58 7.75
C TYR A 70 0.46 -26.01 8.00
N LYS A 71 0.36 -26.84 6.95
CA LYS A 71 -0.01 -28.25 7.09
C LYS A 71 1.03 -29.02 7.91
N GLU A 72 2.30 -28.82 7.62
CA GLU A 72 3.40 -29.49 8.31
C GLU A 72 3.46 -29.08 9.78
N ASN A 73 3.33 -27.78 10.08
CA ASN A 73 3.26 -27.30 11.46
C ASN A 73 2.06 -27.85 12.22
N SER A 74 0.88 -27.89 11.59
CA SER A 74 -0.30 -28.50 12.23
C SER A 74 -0.09 -29.98 12.53
N PHE A 75 0.56 -30.72 11.63
CA PHE A 75 0.93 -32.12 11.85
C PHE A 75 1.94 -32.26 12.99
N GLN A 76 3.01 -31.46 13.01
CA GLN A 76 4.03 -31.48 14.07
C GLN A 76 3.46 -31.12 15.44
N GLN A 77 2.57 -30.12 15.53
CA GLN A 77 1.89 -29.77 16.78
C GLN A 77 1.02 -30.91 17.30
N ASN A 78 0.25 -31.57 16.43
CA ASN A 78 -0.58 -32.71 16.81
C ASN A 78 0.26 -33.92 17.25
N GLU A 79 1.41 -34.15 16.63
CA GLU A 79 2.41 -35.16 17.06
C GLU A 79 2.96 -34.86 18.46
N ILE A 80 3.29 -33.60 18.75
CA ILE A 80 3.81 -33.17 20.06
C ILE A 80 2.74 -33.32 21.15
N ILE A 81 1.50 -32.90 20.87
CA ILE A 81 0.37 -33.03 21.81
C ILE A 81 0.11 -34.50 22.14
N LYS A 82 0.08 -35.38 21.13
CA LYS A 82 -0.09 -36.83 21.33
C LYS A 82 1.03 -37.45 22.18
N LYS A 83 2.29 -37.05 21.96
CA LYS A 83 3.44 -37.56 22.76
C LYS A 83 3.38 -37.10 24.21
N LEU A 84 2.91 -35.87 24.46
CA LEU A 84 2.72 -35.34 25.82
C LEU A 84 1.54 -36.02 26.55
N GLU A 85 0.48 -36.41 25.83
CA GLU A 85 -0.67 -37.11 26.40
C GLU A 85 -0.36 -38.56 26.80
N THR A 86 0.58 -39.23 26.11
CA THR A 86 0.95 -40.63 26.39
C THR A 86 2.08 -40.82 27.40
N ASN A 87 2.97 -39.84 27.59
CA ASN A 87 4.22 -39.99 28.37
C ASN A 87 4.27 -39.09 29.63
N SER A 88 3.23 -39.13 30.46
CA SER A 88 3.06 -38.29 31.67
C SER A 88 4.21 -38.34 32.72
N ASN A 89 5.23 -39.19 32.58
CA ASN A 89 6.28 -39.36 33.60
C ASN A 89 7.74 -39.13 33.19
N ASP A 90 8.09 -38.80 31.93
CA ASP A 90 9.50 -38.59 31.56
C ASP A 90 9.85 -37.11 31.31
N PHE A 91 10.22 -36.43 32.40
CA PHE A 91 10.72 -35.04 32.42
C PHE A 91 11.90 -34.80 31.45
N LEU A 92 12.69 -35.85 31.16
CA LEU A 92 13.86 -35.79 30.29
C LEU A 92 13.49 -35.61 28.80
N GLU A 93 12.42 -36.26 28.34
CA GLU A 93 11.94 -36.11 26.94
C GLU A 93 11.36 -34.72 26.70
N ILE A 94 10.61 -34.19 27.67
CA ILE A 94 10.02 -32.84 27.62
C ILE A 94 11.12 -31.77 27.52
N LYS A 95 12.19 -31.92 28.32
CA LYS A 95 13.33 -31.00 28.29
C LYS A 95 14.03 -30.99 26.93
N LYS A 96 14.26 -32.17 26.34
CA LYS A 96 14.90 -32.31 25.03
C LYS A 96 14.05 -31.74 23.89
N VAL A 97 12.72 -31.91 23.94
CA VAL A 97 11.79 -31.29 22.98
C VAL A 97 11.84 -29.77 23.11
N ARG A 98 11.88 -29.23 24.33
CA ARG A 98 11.98 -27.80 24.58
C ARG A 98 13.28 -27.19 24.05
N GLU A 99 14.41 -27.84 24.30
CA GLU A 99 15.73 -27.37 23.82
C GLU A 99 15.77 -27.32 22.28
N ASN A 100 15.25 -28.33 21.59
CA ASN A 100 15.18 -28.35 20.12
C ASN A 100 14.26 -27.24 19.56
N LEU A 101 13.13 -26.96 20.23
CA LEU A 101 12.25 -25.86 19.83
C LEU A 101 12.91 -24.50 20.02
N GLU A 102 13.66 -24.32 21.11
CA GLU A 102 14.41 -23.10 21.39
C GLU A 102 15.49 -22.87 20.31
N GLU A 103 16.27 -23.90 19.98
CA GLU A 103 17.29 -23.82 18.91
C GLU A 103 16.68 -23.47 17.55
N LYS A 104 15.52 -24.06 17.21
CA LYS A 104 14.78 -23.71 15.99
C LYS A 104 14.30 -22.25 16.01
N PHE A 105 13.78 -21.79 17.14
CA PHE A 105 13.30 -20.42 17.31
C PHE A 105 14.43 -19.40 17.15
N VAL A 106 15.59 -19.67 17.76
CA VAL A 106 16.79 -18.84 17.62
C VAL A 106 17.26 -18.81 16.17
N SER A 107 17.36 -19.98 15.52
CA SER A 107 17.81 -20.08 14.13
C SER A 107 16.88 -19.34 13.16
N GLN A 108 15.56 -19.45 13.35
CA GLN A 108 14.58 -18.74 12.52
C GLN A 108 14.60 -17.23 12.77
N SER A 109 14.80 -16.81 14.02
CA SER A 109 14.92 -15.39 14.38
C SER A 109 16.15 -14.75 13.74
N GLN A 110 17.29 -15.44 13.75
CA GLN A 110 18.51 -15.01 13.03
C GLN A 110 18.30 -14.92 11.52
N LEU A 111 17.59 -15.89 10.93
CA LEU A 111 17.25 -15.85 9.50
C LEU A 111 16.36 -14.65 9.18
N ILE A 112 15.37 -14.33 10.02
CA ILE A 112 14.49 -13.17 9.84
C ILE A 112 15.30 -11.88 9.91
N GLU A 113 16.21 -11.77 10.88
CA GLU A 113 17.07 -10.59 11.03
C GLU A 113 17.98 -10.41 9.81
N TYR A 114 18.61 -11.50 9.33
CA TYR A 114 19.40 -11.49 8.09
C TYR A 114 18.57 -11.05 6.88
N LEU A 115 17.35 -11.56 6.72
CA LEU A 115 16.47 -11.21 5.61
C LEU A 115 16.02 -9.74 5.69
N ASN A 116 15.74 -9.22 6.89
CA ASN A 116 15.39 -7.81 7.08
C ASN A 116 16.55 -6.89 6.67
N VAL A 117 17.77 -7.19 7.13
CA VAL A 117 18.98 -6.46 6.73
C VAL A 117 19.12 -6.49 5.20
N ARG A 118 18.92 -7.66 4.58
CA ARG A 118 19.03 -7.78 3.12
C ARG A 118 17.96 -6.98 2.37
N ILE A 119 16.74 -6.86 2.91
CA ILE A 119 15.69 -6.02 2.33
C ILE A 119 16.08 -4.54 2.43
N GLU A 120 16.57 -4.10 3.59
CA GLU A 120 17.02 -2.71 3.78
C GLU A 120 18.15 -2.34 2.81
N GLU A 121 19.12 -3.23 2.61
CA GLU A 121 20.19 -3.05 1.62
C GLU A 121 19.63 -2.90 0.20
N LEU A 122 18.68 -3.77 -0.20
CA LEU A 122 18.08 -3.75 -1.54
C LEU A 122 17.22 -2.50 -1.76
N GLU A 123 16.52 -2.02 -0.73
CA GLU A 123 15.77 -0.77 -0.78
C GLU A 123 16.71 0.43 -0.96
N ALA A 124 17.81 0.48 -0.19
CA ALA A 124 18.83 1.52 -0.34
C ALA A 124 19.46 1.51 -1.74
N ASP A 125 19.82 0.33 -2.25
CA ASP A 125 20.35 0.15 -3.61
C ASP A 125 19.35 0.62 -4.67
N SER A 126 18.06 0.34 -4.49
CA SER A 126 17.01 0.78 -5.42
C SER A 126 16.90 2.30 -5.45
N ILE A 127 16.90 2.95 -4.28
CA ILE A 127 16.83 4.41 -4.17
C ILE A 127 18.03 5.07 -4.85
N ILE A 128 19.24 4.53 -4.65
CA ILE A 128 20.46 5.05 -5.28
C ILE A 128 20.36 4.94 -6.82
N LYS A 129 19.91 3.79 -7.33
CA LYS A 129 19.73 3.59 -8.78
C LYS A 129 18.72 4.57 -9.37
N ASP A 130 17.61 4.83 -8.67
CA ASP A 130 16.60 5.79 -9.13
C ASP A 130 17.16 7.22 -9.19
N GLN A 131 17.98 7.61 -8.20
CA GLN A 131 18.67 8.91 -8.19
C GLN A 131 19.67 9.04 -9.35
N ASP A 132 20.43 7.99 -9.63
CA ASP A 132 21.37 7.96 -10.76
C ASP A 132 20.64 8.08 -12.09
N ILE A 133 19.51 7.38 -12.27
CA ILE A 133 18.68 7.48 -13.47
C ILE A 133 18.17 8.92 -13.65
N GLU A 134 17.71 9.56 -12.58
CA GLU A 134 17.24 10.96 -12.63
C GLU A 134 18.38 11.91 -13.01
N LYS A 135 19.58 11.70 -12.45
CA LYS A 135 20.78 12.49 -12.77
C LYS A 135 21.18 12.33 -14.24
N PHE A 136 21.27 11.10 -14.74
CA PHE A 136 21.54 10.85 -16.16
C PHE A 136 20.47 11.47 -17.05
N GLY A 137 19.20 11.42 -16.66
CA GLY A 137 18.11 12.10 -17.37
C GLY A 137 18.32 13.62 -17.46
N LYS A 138 18.79 14.27 -16.39
CA LYS A 138 19.12 15.70 -16.38
C LYS A 138 20.32 16.01 -17.26
N GLU A 139 21.41 15.25 -17.14
CA GLU A 139 22.62 15.40 -17.96
C GLU A 139 22.30 15.22 -19.46
N PHE A 140 21.53 14.20 -19.81
CA PHE A 140 21.08 13.96 -21.18
C PHE A 140 20.25 15.12 -21.74
N ASN A 141 19.37 15.72 -20.91
CA ASN A 141 18.59 16.88 -21.30
C ASN A 141 19.44 18.14 -21.49
N ILE A 142 20.50 18.32 -20.68
CA ILE A 142 21.49 19.39 -20.85
C ILE A 142 22.22 19.20 -22.18
N PHE A 143 22.74 18.00 -22.43
CA PHE A 143 23.42 17.66 -23.69
C PHE A 143 22.51 17.90 -24.92
N LYS A 144 21.23 17.52 -24.82
CA LYS A 144 20.24 17.78 -25.87
C LYS A 144 20.01 19.28 -26.12
N LYS A 145 20.04 20.12 -25.09
CA LYS A 145 19.97 21.58 -25.23
C LYS A 145 21.23 22.14 -25.88
N GLU A 146 22.40 21.64 -25.49
CA GLU A 146 23.69 22.07 -26.02
C GLU A 146 23.85 21.79 -27.53
N ILE A 147 23.42 20.60 -27.98
CA ILE A 147 23.37 20.28 -29.42
C ILE A 147 22.46 21.26 -30.18
N ARG A 148 21.28 21.56 -29.62
CA ARG A 148 20.32 22.49 -30.26
C ARG A 148 20.86 23.92 -30.34
N SER A 149 21.60 24.39 -29.33
CA SER A 149 22.26 25.69 -29.39
C SER A 149 23.39 25.73 -30.42
N SER A 150 24.17 24.65 -30.55
CA SER A 150 25.28 24.56 -31.52
C SER A 150 24.81 24.50 -32.97
N GLN A 151 23.61 23.95 -33.24
CA GLN A 151 23.00 23.93 -34.58
C GLN A 151 22.43 25.28 -35.00
N ASN A 152 22.00 26.12 -34.05
CA ASN A 152 21.45 27.44 -34.36
C ASN A 152 22.52 28.49 -34.71
N ASN A 153 23.80 28.21 -34.42
CA ASN A 153 24.94 29.09 -34.74
C ASN A 153 25.61 28.77 -36.09
N LYS A 154 25.12 27.78 -36.85
CA LYS A 154 25.58 27.52 -38.23
C LYS A 154 24.57 28.05 -39.24
N LYS A 155 24.53 29.37 -39.39
CA LYS A 155 24.11 29.98 -40.65
C LYS A 155 25.17 30.98 -41.08
N ILE A 156 25.61 30.81 -42.32
CA ILE A 156 26.61 31.58 -43.07
C ILE A 156 28.05 31.09 -42.84
N VAL A 157 28.47 30.07 -43.61
CA VAL A 157 29.52 30.22 -44.63
C VAL A 157 29.24 29.15 -45.70
N SER A 158 28.76 29.61 -46.85
CA SER A 158 28.82 28.85 -48.10
C SER A 158 30.27 28.91 -48.60
N LEU A 159 30.95 27.76 -48.68
CA LEU A 159 32.18 27.62 -49.45
C LEU A 159 32.04 26.40 -50.36
N THR A 160 31.80 26.71 -51.63
CA THR A 160 32.00 25.85 -52.77
C THR A 160 33.50 25.59 -52.96
N SER A 161 33.94 24.33 -52.94
CA SER A 161 34.85 23.75 -53.95
C SER A 161 35.33 22.34 -53.54
N ASN A 162 34.93 21.38 -54.37
CA ASN A 162 35.65 20.19 -54.84
C ASN A 162 36.21 19.13 -53.88
N GLU A 163 35.72 17.91 -54.16
CA GLU A 163 36.41 16.61 -54.25
C GLU A 163 36.90 15.89 -52.97
N ASN A 164 36.18 14.80 -52.73
CA ASN A 164 36.56 13.50 -52.17
C ASN A 164 36.66 13.29 -50.65
N ASP A 165 36.03 12.17 -50.31
CA ASP A 165 36.14 11.32 -49.13
C ASP A 165 35.29 11.60 -47.88
N ASP A 166 34.61 10.51 -47.49
CA ASP A 166 33.82 10.22 -46.29
C ASP A 166 32.41 10.82 -46.16
N VAL A 167 31.44 9.94 -46.44
CA VAL A 167 29.99 10.09 -46.25
C VAL A 167 29.66 10.41 -44.78
N PRO A 168 29.06 11.57 -44.49
CA PRO A 168 28.36 11.79 -43.22
C PRO A 168 26.89 11.37 -43.40
N LEU A 169 26.44 10.43 -42.57
CA LEU A 169 25.04 10.01 -42.45
C LEU A 169 24.14 11.21 -42.15
N ILE A 170 23.44 11.71 -43.17
CA ILE A 170 22.38 12.71 -43.06
C ILE A 170 21.14 12.02 -42.47
N PHE A 171 20.92 12.14 -41.16
CA PHE A 171 19.59 11.90 -40.59
C PHE A 171 18.73 13.16 -40.76
N GLY A 172 18.11 13.26 -41.93
CA GLY A 172 17.05 14.23 -42.19
C GLY A 172 15.75 13.81 -41.51
N TYR A 173 15.39 14.47 -40.43
CA TYR A 173 14.00 14.53 -39.98
C TYR A 173 13.55 15.98 -39.84
N ASN A 174 12.92 16.47 -40.90
CA ASN A 174 12.07 17.64 -40.85
C ASN A 174 10.74 17.27 -40.16
N LYS A 175 10.50 17.80 -38.96
CA LYS A 175 9.12 18.03 -38.49
C LYS A 175 9.04 19.33 -37.71
N LYS A 176 8.46 20.34 -38.36
CA LYS A 176 7.94 21.53 -37.70
C LYS A 176 6.70 21.12 -36.92
N GLU A 177 6.84 20.82 -35.64
CA GLU A 177 5.72 20.83 -34.70
C GLU A 177 6.10 21.72 -33.51
N LYS A 178 5.45 22.89 -33.47
CA LYS A 178 5.45 23.80 -32.32
C LYS A 178 4.78 23.07 -31.15
N PHE A 179 5.56 22.60 -30.18
CA PHE A 179 5.02 22.16 -28.90
C PHE A 179 4.99 23.32 -27.90
N ASN A 180 3.79 23.83 -27.66
CA ASN A 180 3.45 24.72 -26.57
C ASN A 180 3.58 23.97 -25.24
N SER A 181 4.61 24.25 -24.46
CA SER A 181 4.84 23.67 -23.13
C SER A 181 4.00 24.32 -22.02
N ARG A 182 2.68 24.44 -22.22
CA ARG A 182 1.73 24.93 -21.19
C ARG A 182 0.36 24.22 -21.20
N LYS A 183 0.32 22.91 -21.49
CA LYS A 183 -0.94 22.14 -21.47
C LYS A 183 -0.86 20.77 -20.77
N LEU A 184 0.13 20.57 -19.90
CA LEU A 184 0.37 19.29 -19.21
C LEU A 184 -0.33 19.16 -17.83
N LEU A 185 -1.36 19.96 -17.54
CA LEU A 185 -2.10 19.85 -16.27
C LEU A 185 -3.57 19.40 -16.40
N ASP A 186 -4.12 19.17 -17.60
CA ASP A 186 -5.58 18.98 -17.76
C ASP A 186 -6.04 17.71 -18.49
N GLU A 187 -5.16 16.72 -18.74
CA GLU A 187 -5.58 15.45 -19.34
C GLU A 187 -5.17 14.26 -18.46
N CYS A 188 -5.98 14.02 -17.43
CA CYS A 188 -6.07 12.70 -16.82
C CYS A 188 -7.54 12.26 -16.82
N TYR A 189 -8.06 11.91 -18.00
CA TYR A 189 -9.34 11.21 -18.14
C TYR A 189 -9.11 9.76 -18.59
N CYS A 190 -9.49 8.88 -17.67
CA CYS A 190 -10.13 7.57 -17.79
C CYS A 190 -10.05 6.80 -19.10
N VAL A 191 -9.57 5.55 -19.01
CA VAL A 191 -10.08 4.44 -19.82
C VAL A 191 -11.08 3.68 -18.94
N ASP A 192 -12.35 3.74 -19.32
CA ASP A 192 -13.46 3.06 -18.67
C ASP A 192 -13.39 1.54 -18.90
N SER A 193 -13.45 0.77 -17.81
CA SER A 193 -13.99 -0.59 -17.78
C SER A 193 -14.51 -0.93 -16.38
N PRO A 194 -15.55 -1.77 -16.27
CA PRO A 194 -16.57 -1.62 -15.24
C PRO A 194 -16.25 -2.41 -13.97
N SER A 195 -16.15 -1.72 -12.83
CA SER A 195 -16.55 -2.28 -11.53
C SER A 195 -17.02 -1.14 -10.63
N THR A 196 -18.32 -1.11 -10.35
CA THR A 196 -19.03 0.06 -9.81
C THR A 196 -18.77 0.32 -8.32
N ALA A 197 -17.95 -0.50 -7.64
CA ALA A 197 -17.60 -0.33 -6.23
C ALA A 197 -16.19 0.25 -6.00
N ASN A 198 -15.22 -0.05 -6.87
CA ASN A 198 -13.82 0.37 -6.68
C ASN A 198 -13.51 1.75 -7.26
N ASN A 199 -14.31 2.23 -8.22
CA ASN A 199 -14.10 3.53 -8.86
C ASN A 199 -14.53 4.73 -7.98
N LEU A 200 -15.49 4.54 -7.07
CA LEU A 200 -15.98 5.60 -6.20
C LEU A 200 -14.91 6.04 -5.19
N ASN A 201 -14.24 5.06 -4.56
CA ASN A 201 -13.21 5.33 -3.55
C ASN A 201 -11.95 5.94 -4.19
N LYS A 202 -11.58 5.51 -5.41
CA LYS A 202 -10.45 6.11 -6.13
C LYS A 202 -10.69 7.58 -6.47
N SER A 203 -11.92 7.91 -6.90
CA SER A 203 -12.32 9.30 -7.19
C SER A 203 -12.32 10.17 -5.93
N ASN A 204 -12.82 9.66 -4.79
CA ASN A 204 -12.84 10.41 -3.54
C ASN A 204 -11.43 10.70 -2.99
N ILE A 205 -10.53 9.72 -3.02
CA ILE A 205 -9.12 9.90 -2.59
C ILE A 205 -8.42 10.94 -3.48
N GLN A 206 -8.65 10.91 -4.79
CA GLN A 206 -8.10 11.92 -5.71
C GLN A 206 -8.65 13.31 -5.41
N ASN A 207 -9.95 13.44 -5.19
CA ASN A 207 -10.58 14.71 -4.81
C ASN A 207 -10.04 15.25 -3.47
N PHE A 208 -9.79 14.36 -2.51
CA PHE A 208 -9.17 14.70 -1.23
C PHE A 208 -7.74 15.22 -1.43
N HIS A 209 -6.93 14.51 -2.22
CA HIS A 209 -5.57 14.92 -2.56
C HIS A 209 -5.55 16.29 -3.23
N SER A 210 -6.37 16.51 -4.24
CA SER A 210 -6.46 17.79 -4.96
C SER A 210 -6.79 18.96 -4.04
N LYS A 211 -7.67 18.77 -3.04
CA LYS A 211 -7.99 19.82 -2.05
C LYS A 211 -6.84 20.11 -1.09
N ILE A 212 -6.02 19.12 -0.75
CA ILE A 212 -4.80 19.34 0.04
C ILE A 212 -3.80 20.15 -0.79
N ILE A 213 -3.53 19.72 -2.03
CA ILE A 213 -2.58 20.43 -2.91
C ILE A 213 -3.04 21.86 -3.15
N GLN A 214 -4.32 22.08 -3.42
CA GLN A 214 -4.90 23.42 -3.58
C GLN A 214 -4.67 24.31 -2.35
N PHE A 215 -4.83 23.75 -1.15
CA PHE A 215 -4.55 24.48 0.09
C PHE A 215 -3.08 24.84 0.22
N LEU A 216 -2.18 23.86 0.01
CA LEU A 216 -0.73 24.08 0.05
C LEU A 216 -0.28 25.12 -0.99
N ASP A 217 -0.86 25.10 -2.18
CA ASP A 217 -0.56 26.07 -3.23
C ASP A 217 -1.06 27.47 -2.90
N SER A 218 -2.20 27.58 -2.21
CA SER A 218 -2.76 28.86 -1.77
C SER A 218 -2.02 29.48 -0.57
N ASP A 219 -1.36 28.67 0.25
CA ASP A 219 -0.77 29.06 1.54
C ASP A 219 0.77 28.86 1.60
N LYS A 220 1.48 28.95 0.46
CA LYS A 220 2.95 28.68 0.30
C LYS A 220 3.89 29.36 1.32
N ASN A 221 3.43 30.38 2.04
CA ASN A 221 4.25 31.18 2.97
C ASN A 221 3.84 31.06 4.45
N ARG A 222 2.88 30.18 4.79
CA ARG A 222 2.46 30.00 6.20
C ARG A 222 2.97 28.68 6.76
N LYS A 223 3.51 28.74 7.99
CA LYS A 223 3.83 27.54 8.76
C LYS A 223 2.55 26.73 8.99
N LEU A 224 2.56 25.48 8.55
CA LEU A 224 1.48 24.53 8.81
C LEU A 224 1.28 24.40 10.32
N LYS A 225 0.04 24.59 10.76
CA LYS A 225 -0.37 24.37 12.15
C LYS A 225 -0.91 22.94 12.26
N ASN A 226 -0.95 22.40 13.47
CA ASN A 226 -1.45 21.04 13.75
C ASN A 226 -2.88 20.79 13.22
N ASN A 227 -3.65 21.87 13.06
CA ASN A 227 -5.08 21.87 12.74
C ASN A 227 -5.37 22.45 11.35
N SER A 228 -4.33 22.63 10.51
CA SER A 228 -4.45 23.30 9.22
C SER A 228 -5.48 22.65 8.29
N PHE A 229 -5.79 21.37 8.47
CA PHE A 229 -6.70 20.62 7.60
C PHE A 229 -8.10 20.39 8.20
N ILE A 230 -8.44 20.99 9.35
CA ILE A 230 -9.79 20.84 9.95
C ILE A 230 -10.91 21.27 8.99
N TYR A 231 -10.66 22.29 8.16
CA TYR A 231 -11.66 22.78 7.20
C TYR A 231 -12.15 21.71 6.21
N LEU A 232 -11.34 20.67 5.95
CA LEU A 232 -11.71 19.55 5.08
C LEU A 232 -12.88 18.73 5.64
N GLN A 233 -13.13 18.78 6.95
CA GLN A 233 -14.28 18.12 7.58
C GLN A 233 -15.64 18.64 7.07
N SER A 234 -15.68 19.83 6.46
CA SER A 234 -16.89 20.34 5.80
C SER A 234 -17.29 19.52 4.56
N SER A 235 -16.31 18.87 3.93
CA SER A 235 -16.46 18.17 2.64
C SER A 235 -16.23 16.66 2.74
N PHE A 236 -15.59 16.19 3.81
CA PHE A 236 -15.12 14.83 3.93
C PHE A 236 -15.43 14.24 5.30
N THR A 237 -15.74 12.95 5.31
CA THR A 237 -15.97 12.16 6.52
C THR A 237 -14.66 11.65 7.08
N ILE A 238 -14.65 11.27 8.36
CA ILE A 238 -13.46 10.69 9.00
C ILE A 238 -12.96 9.41 8.28
N ASN A 239 -13.85 8.66 7.63
CA ASN A 239 -13.46 7.51 6.82
C ASN A 239 -12.60 7.93 5.63
N ASP A 240 -12.96 9.03 4.96
CA ASP A 240 -12.19 9.55 3.83
C ASP A 240 -10.77 9.94 4.26
N PHE A 241 -10.61 10.55 5.45
CA PHE A 241 -9.29 10.85 5.99
C PHE A 241 -8.48 9.58 6.30
N LEU A 242 -9.12 8.55 6.88
CA LEU A 242 -8.46 7.28 7.23
C LEU A 242 -8.08 6.46 5.99
N GLU A 243 -8.92 6.46 4.96
CA GLU A 243 -8.61 5.84 3.66
C GLU A 243 -7.50 6.61 2.95
N TYR A 244 -7.56 7.95 2.98
CA TYR A 244 -6.52 8.78 2.41
C TYR A 244 -5.15 8.52 3.05
N GLU A 245 -5.08 8.41 4.39
CA GLU A 245 -3.82 8.11 5.10
C GLU A 245 -3.19 6.77 4.68
N LYS A 246 -4.02 5.78 4.28
CA LYS A 246 -3.55 4.48 3.78
C LYS A 246 -3.20 4.51 2.29
N SER A 247 -3.49 5.61 1.59
CA SER A 247 -3.32 5.70 0.14
C SER A 247 -1.89 6.06 -0.25
N ILE A 248 -1.52 5.69 -1.48
CA ILE A 248 -0.22 6.04 -2.07
C ILE A 248 -0.03 7.56 -2.15
N PHE A 249 -1.12 8.32 -2.38
CA PHE A 249 -1.08 9.79 -2.45
C PHE A 249 -0.62 10.44 -1.15
N PHE A 250 -0.90 9.82 0.00
CA PHE A 250 -0.41 10.33 1.29
C PHE A 250 1.10 10.24 1.42
N ASN A 251 1.70 9.16 0.91
CA ASN A 251 3.15 8.94 0.97
C ASN A 251 3.93 9.93 0.10
N PHE A 252 3.30 10.50 -0.93
CA PHE A 252 3.89 11.54 -1.78
C PHE A 252 3.85 12.94 -1.17
N LEU A 253 3.16 13.15 -0.05
CA LEU A 253 3.15 14.45 0.63
C LEU A 253 4.44 14.67 1.43
N ASP A 254 4.80 15.93 1.65
CA ASP A 254 5.89 16.29 2.55
C ASP A 254 5.63 15.79 3.98
N LYS A 255 6.69 15.41 4.69
CA LYS A 255 6.61 14.86 6.07
C LYS A 255 5.85 15.78 7.03
N ASP A 256 5.99 17.09 6.89
CA ASP A 256 5.28 18.07 7.71
C ASP A 256 3.77 18.08 7.42
N VAL A 257 3.39 17.96 6.14
CA VAL A 257 1.98 17.87 5.73
C VAL A 257 1.39 16.55 6.23
N GLN A 258 2.10 15.44 6.06
CA GLN A 258 1.69 14.13 6.59
C GLN A 258 1.46 14.19 8.10
N ARG A 259 2.38 14.81 8.85
CA ARG A 259 2.26 15.01 10.29
C ARG A 259 1.03 15.84 10.64
N CYS A 260 0.81 16.97 9.98
CA CYS A 260 -0.35 17.83 10.22
C CYS A 260 -1.68 17.11 9.92
N LEU A 261 -1.73 16.29 8.86
CA LEU A 261 -2.90 15.47 8.56
C LEU A 261 -3.15 14.43 9.66
N LYS A 262 -2.12 13.69 10.09
CA LYS A 262 -2.24 12.73 11.21
C LYS A 262 -2.75 13.40 12.48
N LEU A 263 -2.26 14.60 12.80
CA LEU A 263 -2.72 15.39 13.94
C LEU A 263 -4.18 15.82 13.78
N THR A 264 -4.57 16.29 12.59
CA THR A 264 -5.97 16.64 12.29
C THR A 264 -6.89 15.44 12.48
N ILE A 265 -6.51 14.25 12.00
CA ILE A 265 -7.29 13.01 12.19
C ILE A 265 -7.44 12.69 13.68
N ASN A 266 -6.33 12.73 14.42
CA ASN A 266 -6.33 12.45 15.86
C ASN A 266 -7.21 13.45 16.62
N GLU A 267 -7.22 14.71 16.23
CA GLU A 267 -8.05 15.74 16.83
C GLU A 267 -9.54 15.52 16.53
N ILE A 268 -9.89 15.19 15.29
CA ILE A 268 -11.28 14.86 14.92
C ILE A 268 -11.79 13.69 15.77
N LEU A 269 -11.01 12.62 15.88
CA LEU A 269 -11.35 11.44 16.69
C LEU A 269 -11.38 11.76 18.19
N SER A 270 -10.44 12.58 18.67
CA SER A 270 -10.41 13.01 20.09
C SER A 270 -11.63 13.85 20.45
N ASN A 271 -12.01 14.79 19.58
CA ASN A 271 -13.18 15.63 19.76
C ASN A 271 -14.47 14.80 19.74
N GLU A 272 -14.52 13.73 18.94
CA GLU A 272 -15.63 12.77 18.97
C GLU A 272 -15.74 12.06 20.32
N LEU A 273 -14.62 11.61 20.89
CA LEU A 273 -14.61 10.95 22.21
C LEU A 273 -14.95 11.90 23.37
N LEU A 274 -14.57 13.17 23.28
CA LEU A 274 -14.86 14.18 24.30
C LEU A 274 -16.27 14.77 24.17
N SER A 275 -16.86 14.75 22.97
CA SER A 275 -18.19 15.30 22.73
C SER A 275 -19.29 14.31 23.13
N PHE A 276 -20.08 14.67 24.14
CA PHE A 276 -21.26 13.88 24.51
C PHE A 276 -22.46 14.08 23.55
N LYS A 277 -22.38 15.00 22.58
CA LYS A 277 -23.49 15.33 21.67
C LYS A 277 -23.89 14.17 20.74
N LYS A 278 -22.93 13.36 20.27
CA LYS A 278 -23.19 12.20 19.40
C LYS A 278 -23.04 10.92 20.21
N LYS A 279 -24.10 10.15 20.45
CA LYS A 279 -24.02 8.94 21.30
C LYS A 279 -23.12 7.83 20.73
N LYS A 280 -23.02 7.74 19.39
CA LYS A 280 -22.24 6.71 18.69
C LYS A 280 -20.86 7.24 18.32
N ILE A 281 -19.85 6.38 18.48
CA ILE A 281 -18.52 6.56 17.90
C ILE A 281 -18.53 6.12 16.43
N SER A 282 -17.78 6.83 15.58
CA SER A 282 -17.76 6.63 14.13
C SER A 282 -16.89 5.45 13.70
N GLN A 283 -15.79 5.23 14.40
CA GLN A 283 -14.82 4.16 14.14
C GLN A 283 -14.94 2.99 15.12
N PRO A 284 -14.42 1.80 14.76
CA PRO A 284 -14.22 0.71 15.72
C PRO A 284 -13.18 1.07 16.78
N ILE A 285 -13.30 0.44 17.96
CA ILE A 285 -12.51 0.78 19.17
C ILE A 285 -11.00 0.67 18.91
N ASN A 286 -10.57 -0.32 18.13
CA ASN A 286 -9.15 -0.52 17.77
C ASN A 286 -8.51 0.72 17.15
N VAL A 287 -9.22 1.46 16.29
CA VAL A 287 -8.68 2.68 15.65
C VAL A 287 -8.28 3.74 16.69
N TYR A 288 -9.04 3.86 17.79
CA TYR A 288 -8.71 4.80 18.87
C TYR A 288 -7.55 4.30 19.73
N VAL A 289 -7.44 2.98 19.94
CA VAL A 289 -6.34 2.34 20.67
C VAL A 289 -5.03 2.49 19.91
N ASP A 290 -5.02 2.15 18.62
CA ASP A 290 -3.83 2.20 17.76
C ASP A 290 -3.26 3.62 17.67
N ARG A 291 -4.13 4.63 17.74
CA ARG A 291 -3.78 6.05 17.76
C ARG A 291 -3.44 6.60 19.15
N LYS A 292 -3.42 5.75 20.18
CA LYS A 292 -3.15 6.12 21.58
C LYS A 292 -4.12 7.20 22.11
N LEU A 293 -5.35 7.24 21.62
CA LEU A 293 -6.39 8.17 22.08
C LEU A 293 -7.09 7.69 23.35
N ILE A 294 -7.09 6.36 23.52
CA ILE A 294 -7.52 5.62 24.72
C ILE A 294 -6.45 4.59 25.07
N PRO A 295 -6.30 4.22 26.36
CA PRO A 295 -5.30 3.26 26.80
C PRO A 295 -5.66 1.84 26.35
N LEU A 296 -4.63 1.03 26.06
CA LEU A 296 -4.80 -0.40 25.83
C LEU A 296 -5.30 -1.09 27.11
N LEU A 297 -6.17 -2.09 26.94
CA LEU A 297 -6.67 -2.88 28.06
C LEU A 297 -5.54 -3.71 28.70
N PRO A 298 -5.43 -3.73 30.04
CA PRO A 298 -4.54 -4.61 30.78
C PRO A 298 -4.81 -6.10 30.50
N LEU A 299 -3.77 -6.93 30.68
CA LEU A 299 -3.87 -8.38 30.53
C LEU A 299 -4.97 -8.96 31.42
N GLY A 300 -5.87 -9.73 30.81
CA GLY A 300 -6.99 -10.38 31.49
C GLY A 300 -8.30 -9.58 31.51
N ILE A 301 -8.28 -8.30 31.12
CA ILE A 301 -9.48 -7.46 31.05
C ILE A 301 -10.06 -7.51 29.64
N LYS A 302 -11.36 -7.82 29.54
CA LYS A 302 -12.01 -8.06 28.24
C LYS A 302 -12.81 -6.86 27.71
N SER A 303 -13.10 -5.86 28.54
CA SER A 303 -13.91 -4.70 28.17
C SER A 303 -13.48 -3.43 28.90
N TYR A 304 -13.78 -2.26 28.32
CA TYR A 304 -13.56 -0.99 29.01
C TYR A 304 -14.49 -0.80 30.21
N SER A 305 -15.65 -1.46 30.18
CA SER A 305 -16.59 -1.53 31.31
C SER A 305 -15.97 -2.21 32.54
N GLU A 306 -15.18 -3.26 32.33
CA GLU A 306 -14.41 -3.94 33.38
C GLU A 306 -13.18 -3.11 33.78
N PHE A 307 -12.50 -2.50 32.82
CA PHE A 307 -11.36 -1.60 33.06
C PHE A 307 -11.72 -0.44 33.99
N GLN A 308 -12.92 0.12 33.90
CA GLN A 308 -13.38 1.21 34.77
C GLN A 308 -13.29 0.87 36.27
N LYS A 309 -13.33 -0.42 36.63
CA LYS A 309 -13.30 -0.88 38.03
C LYS A 309 -11.87 -1.07 38.56
N THR A 310 -10.84 -0.95 37.72
CA THR A 310 -9.45 -1.21 38.15
C THR A 310 -8.80 0.01 38.78
N ARG A 311 -7.69 -0.23 39.49
CA ARG A 311 -6.86 0.85 40.06
C ARG A 311 -6.21 1.69 38.96
N GLU A 312 -5.87 1.10 37.81
CA GLU A 312 -5.25 1.81 36.70
C GLU A 312 -6.17 2.87 36.11
N TYR A 313 -7.48 2.60 36.03
CA TYR A 313 -8.45 3.60 35.62
C TYR A 313 -8.46 4.84 36.53
N ASN A 314 -8.26 4.66 37.83
CA ASN A 314 -8.25 5.76 38.78
C ASN A 314 -7.04 6.68 38.61
N LEU A 315 -5.94 6.16 38.07
CA LEU A 315 -4.71 6.92 37.78
C LEU A 315 -4.82 7.79 36.53
N LEU A 316 -5.85 7.59 35.70
CA LEU A 316 -6.05 8.36 34.48
C LEU A 316 -6.48 9.81 34.75
N THR A 317 -6.14 10.69 33.81
CA THR A 317 -6.61 12.08 33.79
C THR A 317 -8.13 12.14 33.58
N ASP A 318 -8.76 13.27 33.96
CA ASP A 318 -10.21 13.43 33.79
C ASP A 318 -10.65 13.33 32.33
N ASP A 319 -9.83 13.79 31.40
CA ASP A 319 -10.13 13.72 29.97
C ASP A 319 -10.01 12.29 29.44
N GLU A 320 -9.01 11.52 29.87
CA GLU A 320 -8.93 10.08 29.57
C GLU A 320 -10.13 9.31 30.14
N LYS A 321 -10.51 9.61 31.39
CA LYS A 321 -11.70 9.03 32.03
C LYS A 321 -12.97 9.35 31.24
N LYS A 322 -13.14 10.58 30.74
CA LYS A 322 -14.26 10.97 29.89
C LYS A 322 -14.28 10.19 28.57
N ARG A 323 -13.13 10.06 27.90
CA ARG A 323 -13.01 9.27 26.66
C ARG A 323 -13.39 7.81 26.87
N ILE A 324 -12.91 7.19 27.96
CA ILE A 324 -13.26 5.80 28.28
C ILE A 324 -14.74 5.65 28.60
N LYS A 325 -15.33 6.58 29.38
CA LYS A 325 -16.79 6.56 29.64
C LYS A 325 -17.58 6.59 28.33
N LYS A 326 -17.11 7.32 27.32
CA LYS A 326 -17.71 7.34 26.00
C LYS A 326 -17.62 5.99 25.29
N VAL A 327 -16.45 5.34 25.34
CA VAL A 327 -16.24 4.01 24.77
C VAL A 327 -17.12 2.97 25.45
N ILE A 328 -17.25 3.01 26.77
CA ILE A 328 -18.16 2.15 27.54
C ILE A 328 -19.60 2.29 27.08
N LEU A 329 -20.08 3.52 26.89
CA LEU A 329 -21.42 3.77 26.34
C LEU A 329 -21.58 3.18 24.93
N ALA A 330 -20.53 3.19 24.12
CA ALA A 330 -20.56 2.54 22.81
C ALA A 330 -20.63 1.01 22.95
N GLU A 331 -19.84 0.38 23.83
CA GLU A 331 -19.88 -1.06 24.10
C GLU A 331 -21.29 -1.53 24.52
N THR A 332 -21.95 -0.78 25.41
CA THR A 332 -23.26 -1.17 25.96
C THR A 332 -24.43 -1.00 24.99
N ASN A 333 -24.29 -0.21 23.92
CA ASN A 333 -25.34 -0.01 22.91
C ASN A 333 -25.26 -1.00 21.74
N PHE A 334 -24.31 -1.95 21.77
CA PHE A 334 -24.20 -3.07 20.83
C PHE A 334 -24.78 -4.39 21.39
N ILE A 335 -25.36 -4.35 22.59
CA ILE A 335 -26.19 -5.41 23.19
C ILE A 335 -27.64 -4.93 23.09
#